data_AF-A0A7Y5APH8-F1
#
_entry.id   AF-A0A7Y5APH8-F1
#
_cell.length_a   1.000
_cell.length_b   1.000
_cell.length_c   1.000
_cell.angle_alpha   90.00
_cell.angle_beta   90.00
_cell.angle_gamma   90.00
#
_symmetry.space_group_name_H-M   'P 1'
#
loop_
_entity.id
_entity.type
_entity.pdbx_description
1 polymer ?
#
loop_
_entity_poly.entity_id
_entity_poly.type
_entity_poly.pdbx_seq_one_letter_code
_entity_poly.pdbx_strand_id
1 'polypeptide(L)'
;MALPDSLAQRIELFRQSGAVFRQQDELFTEVAWQQVMLGQHLRPQHYHPLADSLTDSQLNGFLADLKAIISSTAAQLPLYQQFLQR
;
A
#
# COMPACT_ATOMS: atom_id res chain seq x y z
N MET A 1 4.01 27.65 5.60
CA MET A 1 5.35 27.16 5.19
C MET A 1 5.16 26.43 3.88
N ALA A 2 6.03 26.65 2.89
CA ALA A 2 5.95 25.91 1.63
C ALA A 2 6.43 24.47 1.84
N LEU A 3 5.84 23.53 1.09
CA LEU A 3 6.27 22.13 1.08
C LEU A 3 7.63 22.04 0.36
N PRO A 4 8.58 21.20 0.82
CA PRO A 4 9.77 20.90 0.04
C PRO A 4 9.41 20.33 -1.34
N ASP A 5 10.11 20.76 -2.39
CA ASP A 5 9.78 20.40 -3.77
C ASP A 5 9.78 18.88 -4.01
N SER A 6 10.69 18.14 -3.38
CA SER A 6 10.76 16.68 -3.49
C SER A 6 9.50 15.98 -2.96
N LEU A 7 8.96 16.45 -1.83
CA LEU A 7 7.73 15.92 -1.27
C LEU A 7 6.52 16.34 -2.10
N ALA A 8 6.50 17.58 -2.60
CA ALA A 8 5.46 18.07 -3.50
C ALA A 8 5.37 17.22 -4.77
N GLN A 9 6.50 16.94 -5.41
CA GLN A 9 6.59 16.09 -6.60
C GLN A 9 6.10 14.67 -6.34
N ARG A 10 6.51 14.08 -5.20
CA ARG A 10 6.08 12.73 -4.82
C ARG A 10 4.57 12.64 -4.58
N ILE A 11 3.99 13.60 -3.86
CA ILE A 11 2.54 13.69 -3.64
C ILE A 11 1.80 13.83 -4.97
N GLU A 12 2.28 14.70 -5.85
CA GLU A 12 1.63 14.94 -7.13
C GLU A 12 1.67 13.72 -8.05
N LEU A 13 2.81 13.04 -8.12
CA LEU A 13 2.96 11.81 -8.90
C LEU A 13 2.00 10.71 -8.44
N PHE A 14 1.92 10.50 -7.12
CA PHE A 14 0.98 9.56 -6.55
C PHE A 14 -0.47 9.98 -6.80
N ARG A 15 -0.80 11.26 -6.63
CA ARG A 15 -2.14 11.80 -6.90
C ARG A 15 -2.57 11.56 -8.34
N GLN A 16 -1.67 11.67 -9.31
CA GLN A 16 -2.02 11.49 -10.72
C GLN A 16 -2.18 10.01 -11.12
N SER A 17 -1.32 9.13 -10.62
CA SER A 17 -1.11 7.78 -11.18
C SER A 17 -1.14 6.62 -10.18
N GLY A 18 -1.14 6.91 -8.88
CA GLY A 18 -0.93 5.92 -7.82
C GLY A 18 0.50 5.39 -7.73
N ALA A 19 1.43 5.87 -8.57
CA ALA A 19 2.81 5.43 -8.57
C ALA A 19 3.60 6.04 -7.40
N VAL A 20 4.49 5.24 -6.84
CA VAL A 20 5.51 5.68 -5.88
C VAL A 20 6.85 5.18 -6.41
N PHE A 21 7.84 6.05 -6.43
CA PHE A 21 9.22 5.67 -6.74
C PHE A 21 10.10 5.91 -5.54
N ARG A 22 10.87 4.87 -5.19
CA ARG A 22 11.90 4.95 -4.18
C ARG A 22 13.25 5.27 -4.82
N GLN A 23 13.94 6.27 -4.29
CA GLN A 23 15.34 6.54 -4.63
C GLN A 23 16.26 5.60 -3.84
N GLN A 24 17.43 5.28 -4.39
CA GLN A 24 18.42 4.44 -3.70
C GLN A 24 18.74 5.06 -2.32
N ASP A 25 18.82 4.22 -1.30
CA ASP A 25 19.08 4.58 0.11
C ASP A 25 17.94 5.24 0.92
N GLU A 26 16.72 5.38 0.38
CA GLU A 26 15.59 5.90 1.18
C GLU A 26 15.13 4.92 2.27
N LEU A 27 14.89 5.41 3.49
CA LEU A 27 14.38 4.61 4.61
C LEU A 27 12.95 4.09 4.36
N PHE A 28 12.08 4.92 3.78
CA PHE A 28 10.70 4.54 3.51
C PHE A 28 10.62 3.70 2.22
N THR A 29 9.95 2.55 2.33
CA THR A 29 9.64 1.71 1.17
C THR A 29 8.52 2.33 0.34
N GLU A 30 8.35 1.87 -0.90
CA GLU A 30 7.23 2.28 -1.75
C GLU A 30 5.88 1.98 -1.09
N VAL A 31 5.76 0.80 -0.47
CA VAL A 31 4.57 0.37 0.28
C VAL A 31 4.27 1.31 1.46
N ALA A 32 5.29 1.76 2.20
CA ALA A 32 5.09 2.68 3.32
C ALA A 32 4.52 4.03 2.85
N TRP A 33 5.03 4.56 1.74
CA TRP A 33 4.50 5.78 1.13
C TRP A 33 3.05 5.61 0.66
N GLN A 34 2.73 4.49 -0.01
CA GLN A 34 1.36 4.18 -0.42
C GLN A 34 0.41 4.16 0.78
N GLN A 35 0.79 3.49 1.87
CA GLN A 35 -0.01 3.41 3.10
C GLN A 35 -0.23 4.78 3.73
N VAL A 36 0.81 5.61 3.84
CA VAL A 36 0.70 6.97 4.39
C VAL A 36 -0.21 7.84 3.52
N MET A 37 -0.01 7.84 2.21
CA MET A 37 -0.79 8.66 1.28
C MET A 37 -2.27 8.25 1.29
N LEU A 38 -2.56 6.96 1.11
CA LEU A 38 -3.94 6.44 1.14
C LEU A 38 -4.59 6.62 2.52
N GLY A 39 -3.82 6.45 3.59
CA GLY A 39 -4.26 6.60 4.98
C GLY A 39 -4.55 8.05 5.36
N GLN A 40 -3.85 9.02 4.76
CA GLN A 40 -4.16 10.44 4.85
C GLN A 40 -5.18 10.92 3.81
N HIS A 41 -5.96 10.00 3.24
CA HIS A 41 -7.04 10.27 2.30
C HIS A 41 -6.62 10.84 0.94
N LEU A 42 -5.33 10.77 0.58
CA LEU A 42 -4.91 11.06 -0.79
C LEU A 42 -5.35 9.89 -1.70
N ARG A 43 -6.30 10.15 -2.60
CA ARG A 43 -6.78 9.18 -3.57
C ARG A 43 -6.15 9.45 -4.95
N PRO A 44 -5.50 8.46 -5.58
CA PRO A 44 -4.97 8.63 -6.91
C PRO A 44 -6.11 8.76 -7.93
N GLN A 45 -5.90 9.58 -8.96
CA GLN A 45 -6.86 9.81 -10.04
C GLN A 45 -6.90 8.64 -11.04
N HIS A 46 -5.77 7.95 -11.21
CA HIS A 46 -5.62 6.79 -12.07
C HIS A 46 -4.80 5.71 -11.37
N TYR A 47 -4.76 4.53 -11.99
CA TYR A 47 -3.96 3.38 -11.59
C TYR A 47 -3.23 2.83 -12.82
N HIS A 48 -2.34 1.86 -12.62
CA HIS A 48 -1.59 1.26 -13.73
C HIS A 48 -2.52 0.45 -14.66
N PRO A 49 -2.53 0.69 -16.00
CA PRO A 49 -3.48 0.06 -16.93
C PRO A 49 -3.46 -1.48 -16.95
N LEU A 50 -2.35 -2.10 -16.54
CA LEU A 50 -2.27 -3.55 -16.38
C LEU A 50 -3.34 -4.10 -15.41
N ALA A 51 -3.87 -3.30 -14.48
CA ALA A 51 -4.96 -3.73 -13.63
C ALA A 51 -6.25 -4.05 -14.43
N ASP A 52 -6.46 -3.41 -15.58
CA ASP A 52 -7.62 -3.64 -16.45
C ASP A 52 -7.52 -4.95 -17.25
N SER A 53 -6.40 -5.69 -17.16
CA SER A 53 -6.30 -7.01 -17.77
C SER A 53 -7.06 -8.10 -17.02
N LEU A 54 -7.50 -7.81 -15.79
CA LEU A 54 -8.29 -8.72 -14.96
C LEU A 54 -9.77 -8.42 -15.14
N THR A 55 -10.58 -9.46 -15.29
CA THR A 55 -12.04 -9.35 -15.13
C THR A 55 -12.39 -9.06 -13.67
N ASP A 56 -13.56 -8.46 -13.42
CA ASP A 56 -14.05 -8.19 -12.07
C ASP A 56 -14.08 -9.46 -11.19
N SER A 57 -14.43 -10.61 -11.76
CA SER A 57 -14.44 -11.88 -11.02
C SER A 57 -13.04 -12.32 -10.62
N GLN A 58 -12.05 -12.16 -11.51
CA GLN A 58 -10.66 -12.49 -11.20
C GLN A 58 -10.09 -11.53 -10.15
N LEU A 59 -10.37 -10.23 -10.27
CA LEU A 59 -9.92 -9.23 -9.29
C LEU A 59 -10.53 -9.48 -7.91
N ASN A 60 -11.84 -9.74 -7.84
CA ASN A 60 -12.51 -10.03 -6.58
C ASN A 60 -12.00 -11.33 -5.94
N GLY A 61 -11.79 -12.37 -6.75
CA GLY A 61 -11.19 -13.63 -6.28
C GLY A 61 -9.78 -13.41 -5.71
N PHE A 62 -8.92 -12.72 -6.46
CA PHE A 62 -7.56 -12.39 -6.03
C PHE A 62 -7.53 -11.64 -4.69
N LEU A 63 -8.38 -10.61 -4.52
CA LEU A 63 -8.45 -9.85 -3.27
C LEU A 63 -9.03 -10.68 -2.11
N ALA A 64 -9.99 -11.57 -2.39
CA ALA A 64 -10.55 -12.47 -1.38
C ALA A 64 -9.52 -13.48 -0.89
N ASP A 65 -8.73 -14.06 -1.80
CA ASP A 65 -7.65 -15.00 -1.47
C ASP A 65 -6.58 -14.33 -0.60
N LEU A 66 -6.14 -13.13 -0.96
CA LEU A 66 -5.21 -12.35 -0.15
C LEU A 66 -5.74 -12.10 1.26
N LYS A 67 -7.01 -11.71 1.38
CA LYS A 67 -7.65 -11.49 2.68
C LYS A 67 -7.70 -12.78 3.51
N ALA A 68 -8.01 -13.93 2.89
CA ALA A 68 -8.04 -15.22 3.56
C ALA A 68 -6.66 -15.65 4.07
N ILE A 69 -5.61 -15.48 3.27
CA ILE A 69 -4.22 -15.79 3.66
C ILE A 69 -3.79 -14.93 4.85
N ILE A 70 -4.02 -13.62 4.79
CA ILE A 70 -3.66 -12.69 5.87
C ILE A 70 -4.42 -13.04 7.16
N SER A 71 -5.74 -13.25 7.05
CA SER A 71 -6.60 -13.51 8.21
C SER A 71 -6.26 -14.85 8.88
N SER A 72 -6.04 -15.90 8.08
CA SER A 72 -5.67 -17.22 8.60
C SER A 72 -4.29 -17.23 9.26
N THR A 73 -3.33 -16.50 8.69
CA THR A 73 -1.99 -16.34 9.28
C THR A 73 -2.07 -15.59 10.60
N ALA A 74 -2.77 -14.44 10.62
CA ALA A 74 -2.91 -13.62 11.82
C ALA A 74 -3.61 -14.37 12.96
N ALA A 75 -4.62 -15.19 12.65
CA ALA A 75 -5.36 -15.98 13.65
C ALA A 75 -4.51 -17.07 14.34
N GLN A 76 -3.41 -17.50 13.71
CA GLN A 76 -2.49 -18.49 14.28
C GLN A 76 -1.41 -17.86 15.18
N LEU A 77 -1.24 -16.54 15.12
CA LEU A 77 -0.25 -15.85 15.94
C LEU A 77 -0.74 -15.74 17.39
N PRO A 78 0.13 -16.02 18.38
CA PRO A 78 -0.21 -15.77 19.78
C PRO A 78 -0.42 -14.28 20.03
N LEU A 79 -1.17 -13.95 21.08
CA LEU A 79 -1.19 -12.58 21.57
C LEU A 79 0.20 -12.15 21.99
N TYR A 80 0.51 -10.86 21.84
CA TYR A 80 1.84 -10.31 22.15
C TYR A 80 2.35 -10.73 23.53
N GLN A 81 1.49 -10.65 24.56
CA GLN A 81 1.87 -11.05 25.93
C GLN A 81 2.21 -12.54 26.05
N GLN A 82 1.48 -13.41 25.35
CA GLN A 82 1.74 -14.86 25.38
C GLN A 82 3.04 -15.22 24.69
N PHE A 83 3.41 -14.47 23.65
CA PHE A 83 4.70 -14.63 22.98
C PHE A 83 5.87 -14.28 23.91
N LEU A 84 5.77 -13.18 24.66
CA LEU A 84 6.83 -12.74 25.59
C LEU A 84 7.04 -13.67 26.81
N GLN A 85 6.04 -14.46 27.15
CA GLN A 85 6.07 -15.36 28.32
C GLN A 85 6.60 -16.76 28.01
N ARG A 86 6.94 -17.05 26.75
CA ARG A 86 7.61 -18.28 26.32
C ARG A 86 9.11 -18.13 26.35
#